data_AF-A0A1T3CQJ7-F1
#
_entry.id   AF-A0A1T3CQJ7-F1
#
_cell.length_a   1.000
_cell.length_b   1.000
_cell.length_c   1.000
_cell.angle_alpha   90.00
_cell.angle_beta   90.00
_cell.angle_gamma   90.00
#
_symmetry.space_group_name_H-M   'P 1'
#
loop_
_entity.id
_entity.type
_entity.pdbx_description
1 polymer ?
#
loop_
_entity_poly.entity_id
_entity_poly.type
_entity_poly.pdbx_seq_one_letter_code
_entity_poly.pdbx_strand_id
1 'polypeptide(L)'
;MHSKEPEFSENDIPDLSGYVAIVTGGNSGIGYETANQLALHNARVYIASRSQERVNQAISQMSQAAMGKTLDLHFLQIDLQDLKSVKAAAEHFMTLETRLDILINNAGVMTVPFKLTADGLETQWQVNYVSPHVFTSSLMPLLLSTASTLDTKDRVRIVHVSSDAAFFGPDTVQWNDVNMTSTKGVMELW
;
A
#
# COMPACT_ATOMS: atom_id res chain seq x y z
N MET A 1 25.39 -26.84 9.68
CA MET A 1 24.66 -26.74 8.40
C MET A 1 23.23 -26.37 8.74
N HIS A 2 22.82 -25.12 8.54
CA HIS A 2 21.39 -24.81 8.53
C HIS A 2 20.82 -25.44 7.27
N SER A 3 19.83 -26.31 7.42
CA SER A 3 19.02 -26.78 6.30
C SER A 3 18.48 -25.55 5.57
N LYS A 4 18.74 -25.44 4.27
CA LYS A 4 18.08 -24.42 3.44
C LYS A 4 16.59 -24.67 3.58
N GLU A 5 15.87 -23.74 4.20
CA GLU A 5 14.42 -23.72 4.09
C GLU A 5 14.06 -23.65 2.59
N PRO A 6 12.95 -24.27 2.17
CA PRO A 6 12.51 -24.19 0.79
C PRO A 6 12.37 -22.71 0.38
N GLU A 7 12.90 -22.39 -0.80
CA GLU A 7 12.84 -21.04 -1.36
C GLU A 7 11.39 -20.75 -1.78
N PHE A 8 10.81 -19.69 -1.23
CA PHE A 8 9.44 -19.27 -1.53
C PHE A 8 9.31 -18.89 -3.02
N SER A 9 8.20 -19.28 -3.63
CA SER A 9 7.80 -18.95 -5.00
C SER A 9 6.33 -18.52 -5.05
N GLU A 10 5.91 -17.98 -6.19
CA GLU A 10 4.50 -17.67 -6.48
C GLU A 10 3.57 -18.89 -6.30
N ASN A 11 4.07 -20.11 -6.48
CA ASN A 11 3.29 -21.33 -6.30
C ASN A 11 2.97 -21.63 -4.82
N ASP A 12 3.68 -20.99 -3.89
CA ASP A 12 3.44 -21.11 -2.45
C ASP A 12 2.35 -20.14 -1.95
N ILE A 13 1.88 -19.21 -2.82
CA ILE A 13 0.75 -18.34 -2.50
C ILE A 13 -0.53 -19.20 -2.52
N PRO A 14 -1.31 -19.25 -1.43
CA PRO A 14 -2.53 -20.05 -1.38
C PRO A 14 -3.62 -19.46 -2.27
N ASP A 15 -4.72 -20.18 -2.44
CA ASP A 15 -5.93 -19.62 -3.02
C ASP A 15 -6.51 -18.53 -2.09
N LEU A 16 -6.67 -17.34 -2.63
CA LEU A 16 -7.19 -16.14 -1.96
C LEU A 16 -8.63 -15.84 -2.40
N SER A 17 -9.37 -16.82 -2.91
CA SER A 17 -10.79 -16.69 -3.21
C SER A 17 -11.57 -16.13 -2.01
N GLY A 18 -12.30 -15.04 -2.26
CA GLY A 18 -13.07 -14.33 -1.23
C GLY A 18 -12.24 -13.40 -0.32
N TYR A 19 -10.95 -13.19 -0.60
CA TYR A 19 -10.16 -12.13 0.00
C TYR A 19 -10.40 -10.82 -0.74
N VAL A 20 -10.47 -9.72 0.02
CA VAL A 20 -10.44 -8.36 -0.50
C VAL A 20 -9.14 -7.69 -0.07
N ALA A 21 -8.41 -7.15 -1.03
CA ALA A 21 -7.12 -6.52 -0.82
C ALA A 21 -7.07 -5.09 -1.35
N ILE A 22 -6.31 -4.23 -0.69
CA ILE A 22 -5.92 -2.90 -1.19
C ILE A 22 -4.40 -2.86 -1.29
N VAL A 23 -3.88 -2.38 -2.43
CA VAL A 23 -2.44 -2.14 -2.64
C VAL A 23 -2.23 -0.69 -3.03
N THR A 24 -1.62 0.12 -2.14
CA THR A 24 -1.25 1.50 -2.48
C THR A 24 -0.04 1.51 -3.42
N GLY A 25 -0.09 2.32 -4.48
CA GLY A 25 0.96 2.32 -5.51
C GLY A 25 1.02 1.01 -6.31
N GLY A 26 -0.08 0.25 -6.37
CA GLY A 26 -0.17 -1.05 -7.06
C GLY A 26 -0.11 -0.98 -8.60
N ASN A 27 0.18 0.19 -9.18
CA ASN A 27 0.23 0.39 -10.63
C ASN A 27 1.67 0.35 -11.20
N SER A 28 2.69 0.11 -10.37
CA SER A 28 4.10 0.02 -10.80
C SER A 28 4.98 -0.70 -9.76
N GLY A 29 6.14 -1.21 -10.19
CA GLY A 29 7.18 -1.74 -9.29
C GLY A 29 6.70 -2.90 -8.40
N ILE A 30 7.15 -2.92 -7.14
CA ILE A 30 6.79 -3.96 -6.16
C ILE A 30 5.27 -4.04 -5.96
N GLY A 31 4.59 -2.88 -5.92
CA GLY A 31 3.13 -2.82 -5.78
C GLY A 31 2.39 -3.46 -6.95
N TYR A 32 2.90 -3.28 -8.18
CA TYR A 32 2.33 -3.93 -9.38
C TYR A 32 2.38 -5.45 -9.24
N GLU A 33 3.56 -6.00 -8.93
CA GLU A 33 3.71 -7.45 -8.83
C GLU A 33 2.89 -8.00 -7.67
N THR A 34 2.84 -7.28 -6.54
CA THR A 34 1.99 -7.65 -5.40
C THR A 34 0.51 -7.71 -5.80
N ALA A 35 -0.01 -6.68 -6.47
CA ALA A 35 -1.40 -6.67 -6.92
C ALA A 35 -1.69 -7.77 -7.96
N ASN A 36 -0.74 -8.01 -8.87
CA ASN A 36 -0.83 -9.05 -9.88
C ASN A 36 -0.91 -10.45 -9.26
N GLN A 37 0.00 -10.79 -8.34
CA GLN A 37 0.02 -12.10 -7.68
C GLN A 37 -1.22 -12.31 -6.80
N LEU A 38 -1.66 -11.30 -6.05
CA LEU A 38 -2.92 -11.40 -5.29
C LEU A 38 -4.11 -11.74 -6.19
N ALA A 39 -4.22 -11.07 -7.34
CA ALA A 39 -5.30 -11.30 -8.30
C ALA A 39 -5.17 -12.64 -9.04
N LEU A 40 -3.95 -13.04 -9.42
CA LEU A 40 -3.66 -14.35 -10.00
C LEU A 40 -4.01 -15.48 -9.03
N HIS A 41 -4.05 -15.21 -7.73
CA HIS A 41 -4.49 -16.13 -6.69
C HIS A 41 -5.94 -15.88 -6.24
N ASN A 42 -6.78 -15.29 -7.10
CA ASN A 42 -8.23 -15.12 -6.93
C ASN A 42 -8.68 -14.09 -5.87
N ALA A 43 -7.79 -13.26 -5.34
CA ALA A 43 -8.23 -12.14 -4.52
C ALA A 43 -8.92 -11.07 -5.39
N ARG A 44 -9.89 -10.36 -4.80
CA ARG A 44 -10.33 -9.07 -5.31
C ARG A 44 -9.35 -8.00 -4.87
N VAL A 45 -8.77 -7.26 -5.82
CA VAL A 45 -7.70 -6.30 -5.51
C VAL A 45 -8.07 -4.89 -5.97
N TYR A 46 -8.01 -3.95 -5.04
CA TYR A 46 -8.11 -2.52 -5.29
C TYR A 46 -6.70 -1.92 -5.41
N ILE A 47 -6.36 -1.47 -6.60
CA ILE A 47 -5.12 -0.75 -6.87
C ILE A 47 -5.35 0.72 -6.54
N ALA A 48 -4.76 1.16 -5.43
CA ALA A 48 -4.96 2.50 -4.91
C ALA A 48 -3.86 3.45 -5.43
N SER A 49 -4.23 4.43 -6.26
CA SER A 49 -3.28 5.42 -6.80
C SER A 49 -3.93 6.76 -7.15
N ARG A 50 -3.11 7.74 -7.50
CA ARG A 50 -3.55 9.08 -7.92
C ARG A 50 -4.11 9.14 -9.33
N SER A 51 -3.70 8.24 -10.22
CA SER A 51 -3.96 8.33 -11.65
C SER A 51 -4.75 7.12 -12.12
N GLN A 52 -6.06 7.32 -12.35
CA GLN A 52 -6.93 6.30 -12.91
C GLN A 52 -6.38 5.73 -14.23
N GLU A 53 -5.84 6.59 -15.09
CA GLU A 53 -5.25 6.18 -16.37
C GLU A 53 -4.10 5.19 -16.19
N ARG A 54 -3.15 5.47 -15.29
CA ARG A 54 -2.03 4.56 -15.00
C ARG A 54 -2.51 3.25 -14.36
N VAL A 55 -3.54 3.30 -13.50
CA VAL A 55 -4.12 2.07 -12.95
C VAL A 55 -4.79 1.25 -14.04
N ASN A 56 -5.59 1.86 -14.90
CA ASN A 56 -6.25 1.16 -16.01
C ASN A 56 -5.23 0.52 -16.97
N GLN A 57 -4.11 1.21 -17.24
CA GLN A 57 -3.01 0.65 -18.02
C GLN A 57 -2.40 -0.58 -17.33
N ALA A 58 -2.13 -0.50 -16.02
CA ALA A 58 -1.61 -1.62 -15.24
C ALA A 58 -2.58 -2.81 -15.22
N ILE A 59 -3.88 -2.58 -15.00
CA ILE A 59 -4.92 -3.61 -15.02
C ILE A 59 -4.97 -4.30 -16.39
N SER A 60 -4.90 -3.53 -17.47
CA SER A 60 -4.88 -4.09 -18.84
C SER A 60 -3.67 -4.99 -19.06
N GLN A 61 -2.48 -4.57 -18.60
CA GLN A 61 -1.26 -5.38 -18.69
C GLN A 61 -1.36 -6.67 -17.87
N MET A 62 -1.83 -6.60 -16.61
CA MET A 62 -2.02 -7.78 -15.75
C MET A 62 -3.00 -8.77 -16.39
N SER A 63 -4.13 -8.25 -16.90
CA SER A 63 -5.17 -9.06 -17.54
C SER A 63 -4.67 -9.75 -18.81
N GLN A 64 -3.85 -9.07 -19.61
CA GLN A 64 -3.22 -9.67 -20.80
C GLN A 64 -2.22 -10.77 -20.44
N ALA A 65 -1.45 -10.58 -19.37
CA ALA A 65 -0.48 -11.56 -18.88
C ALA A 65 -1.12 -12.79 -18.22
N ALA A 66 -2.39 -12.70 -17.79
CA ALA A 66 -3.09 -13.74 -17.05
C ALA A 66 -3.51 -14.98 -17.87
N MET A 67 -3.07 -15.10 -19.14
CA MET A 67 -3.29 -16.27 -20.00
C MET A 67 -4.75 -16.78 -20.04
N GLY A 68 -5.71 -15.86 -20.09
CA GLY A 68 -7.14 -16.17 -20.15
C GLY A 68 -7.86 -16.29 -18.81
N LYS A 69 -7.14 -16.14 -17.68
CA LYS A 69 -7.75 -15.98 -16.36
C LYS A 69 -8.32 -14.57 -16.21
N THR A 70 -9.57 -14.47 -15.78
CA THR A 70 -10.18 -13.17 -15.39
C THR A 70 -9.65 -12.75 -14.03
N LEU A 71 -9.08 -11.54 -13.96
CA LEU A 71 -8.60 -10.93 -12.72
C LEU A 71 -9.64 -9.96 -12.17
N ASP A 72 -9.88 -9.99 -10.85
CA ASP A 72 -10.82 -9.10 -10.16
C ASP A 72 -10.08 -7.84 -9.64
N LEU A 73 -9.77 -6.92 -10.57
CA LEU A 73 -8.95 -5.73 -10.33
C LEU A 73 -9.78 -4.45 -10.42
N HIS A 74 -9.62 -3.57 -9.44
CA HIS A 74 -10.38 -2.31 -9.32
C HIS A 74 -9.46 -1.11 -9.10
N PHE A 75 -9.91 0.05 -9.53
CA PHE A 75 -9.25 1.31 -9.21
C PHE A 75 -9.80 1.91 -7.92
N LEU A 76 -8.91 2.37 -7.03
CA LEU A 76 -9.25 3.22 -5.89
C LEU A 76 -8.46 4.53 -5.95
N GLN A 77 -9.14 5.67 -6.14
CA GLN A 77 -8.49 6.97 -6.17
C GLN A 77 -7.97 7.34 -4.77
N ILE A 78 -6.67 7.60 -4.66
CA ILE A 78 -6.04 8.12 -3.44
C ILE A 78 -4.85 9.00 -3.79
N ASP A 79 -4.76 10.18 -3.16
CA ASP A 79 -3.56 11.00 -3.13
C ASP A 79 -2.98 11.03 -1.72
N LEU A 80 -1.81 10.42 -1.54
CA LEU A 80 -1.10 10.40 -0.26
C LEU A 80 -0.48 11.76 0.11
N GLN A 81 -0.51 12.77 -0.77
CA GLN A 81 -0.14 14.15 -0.44
C GLN A 81 -1.33 15.01 0.02
N ASP A 82 -2.53 14.42 0.15
CA ASP A 82 -3.74 15.10 0.61
C ASP A 82 -4.49 14.20 1.61
N LEU A 83 -4.44 14.53 2.91
CA LEU A 83 -5.09 13.75 3.96
C LEU A 83 -6.61 13.71 3.81
N LYS A 84 -7.24 14.69 3.14
CA LYS A 84 -8.68 14.62 2.81
C LYS A 84 -8.92 13.56 1.74
N SER A 85 -8.05 13.48 0.74
CA SER A 85 -8.11 12.42 -0.27
C SER A 85 -7.94 11.03 0.37
N VAL A 86 -7.01 10.88 1.30
CA VAL A 86 -6.79 9.63 2.04
C VAL A 86 -8.03 9.16 2.79
N LYS A 87 -8.66 10.07 3.55
CA LYS A 87 -9.90 9.76 4.29
C LYS A 87 -11.06 9.43 3.36
N ALA A 88 -11.24 10.24 2.31
CA ALA A 88 -12.28 10.01 1.31
C ALA A 88 -12.12 8.67 0.58
N ALA A 89 -10.88 8.24 0.31
CA ALA A 89 -10.60 6.95 -0.30
C ALA A 89 -11.02 5.79 0.62
N ALA A 90 -10.73 5.88 1.92
CA ALA A 90 -11.14 4.87 2.90
C ALA A 90 -12.66 4.82 3.06
N GLU A 91 -13.31 5.98 3.18
CA GLU A 91 -14.78 6.09 3.26
C GLU A 91 -15.44 5.53 2.00
N HIS A 92 -14.94 5.89 0.82
CA HIS A 92 -15.44 5.36 -0.44
C HIS A 92 -15.27 3.85 -0.52
N PHE A 93 -14.10 3.31 -0.16
CA PHE A 93 -13.87 1.87 -0.13
C PHE A 93 -14.87 1.14 0.78
N MET A 94 -15.16 1.67 1.97
CA MET A 94 -16.16 1.10 2.88
C MET A 94 -17.60 1.18 2.34
N THR A 95 -17.87 1.97 1.28
CA THR A 95 -19.14 1.93 0.56
C THR A 95 -19.20 0.84 -0.52
N LEU A 96 -18.04 0.38 -0.99
CA LEU A 96 -17.91 -0.64 -2.03
C LEU A 96 -17.84 -2.05 -1.43
N GLU A 97 -17.22 -2.18 -0.25
CA GLU A 97 -16.89 -3.46 0.35
C GLU A 97 -17.32 -3.56 1.82
N THR A 98 -17.76 -4.75 2.20
CA THR A 98 -18.14 -5.08 3.59
C THR A 98 -17.02 -5.79 4.36
N ARG A 99 -15.86 -6.00 3.72
CA ARG A 99 -14.67 -6.61 4.32
C ARG A 99 -13.37 -6.05 3.75
N LEU A 100 -12.29 -6.18 4.51
CA LEU A 100 -10.92 -5.96 4.06
C LEU A 100 -10.01 -6.98 4.74
N ASP A 101 -9.35 -7.82 3.94
CA ASP A 101 -8.47 -8.87 4.42
C ASP A 101 -7.00 -8.44 4.38
N ILE A 102 -6.58 -7.73 3.33
CA ILE A 102 -5.18 -7.41 3.10
C ILE A 102 -5.03 -5.92 2.78
N LEU A 103 -4.30 -5.20 3.62
CA LEU A 103 -3.89 -3.82 3.33
C LEU A 103 -2.37 -3.77 3.10
N ILE A 104 -1.94 -3.48 1.88
CA ILE A 104 -0.53 -3.28 1.53
C ILE A 104 -0.27 -1.77 1.37
N ASN A 105 0.33 -1.18 2.40
CA ASN A 105 0.88 0.16 2.35
C ASN A 105 2.24 0.14 1.64
N ASN A 106 2.22 0.14 0.30
CA ASN A 106 3.40 0.03 -0.56
C ASN A 106 3.85 1.36 -1.17
N ALA A 107 2.93 2.29 -1.44
CA ALA A 107 3.29 3.55 -2.10
C ALA A 107 4.30 4.35 -1.25
N GLY A 108 5.36 4.81 -1.91
CA GLY A 108 6.38 5.67 -1.32
C GLY A 108 7.09 6.51 -2.37
N VAL A 109 7.73 7.59 -1.92
CA VAL A 109 8.59 8.46 -2.73
C VAL A 109 9.93 8.63 -2.05
N MET A 110 10.99 8.82 -2.84
CA MET A 110 12.35 9.01 -2.35
C MET A 110 13.05 10.06 -3.21
N THR A 111 14.02 10.77 -2.64
CA THR A 111 14.86 11.76 -3.36
C THR A 111 14.04 12.81 -4.12
N VAL A 112 12.90 13.23 -3.55
CA VAL A 112 12.11 14.33 -4.10
C VAL A 112 12.58 15.66 -3.51
N PRO A 113 12.48 16.78 -4.24
CA PRO A 113 12.82 18.10 -3.69
C PRO A 113 12.01 18.39 -2.42
N PHE A 114 12.62 19.10 -1.47
CA PHE A 114 11.91 19.54 -0.27
C PHE A 114 10.68 20.36 -0.67
N LYS A 115 9.52 19.92 -0.21
CA LYS A 115 8.25 20.59 -0.44
C LYS A 115 7.26 20.23 0.65
N LEU A 116 6.48 21.22 1.07
CA LEU A 116 5.31 20.98 1.90
C LEU A 116 4.11 20.62 1.03
N THR A 117 3.37 19.62 1.45
CA THR A 117 2.07 19.23 0.89
C THR A 117 1.00 20.28 1.20
N ALA A 118 -0.22 20.07 0.70
CA ALA A 118 -1.37 20.89 1.05
C ALA A 118 -1.73 20.83 2.55
N ASP A 119 -1.31 19.76 3.24
CA ASP A 119 -1.52 19.57 4.68
C ASP A 119 -0.39 20.19 5.53
N GLY A 120 0.58 20.86 4.91
CA GLY A 120 1.69 21.51 5.61
C GLY A 120 2.75 20.55 6.14
N LEU A 121 2.82 19.32 5.62
CA LEU A 121 3.80 18.32 5.99
C LEU A 121 4.85 18.15 4.89
N GLU A 122 6.09 17.80 5.25
CA GLU A 122 7.10 17.44 4.25
C GLU A 122 6.63 16.24 3.41
N THR A 123 6.92 16.27 2.11
CA THR A 123 6.36 15.34 1.12
C THR A 123 6.69 13.88 1.41
N GLN A 124 7.94 13.54 1.70
CA GLN A 124 8.32 12.15 2.03
C GLN A 124 7.73 11.72 3.38
N TRP A 125 7.77 12.60 4.39
CA TRP A 125 7.16 12.36 5.69
C TRP A 125 5.67 12.04 5.57
N GLN A 126 4.94 12.83 4.79
CA GLN A 126 3.52 12.60 4.61
C GLN A 126 3.26 11.33 3.78
N VAL A 127 3.86 11.21 2.60
CA VAL A 127 3.54 10.12 1.68
C VAL A 127 3.97 8.76 2.25
N ASN A 128 5.14 8.68 2.87
CA ASN A 128 5.72 7.40 3.29
C ASN A 128 5.27 6.98 4.70
N TYR A 129 4.82 7.92 5.54
CA TYR A 129 4.51 7.63 6.94
C TYR A 129 3.12 8.10 7.38
N VAL A 130 2.84 9.41 7.33
CA VAL A 130 1.59 9.96 7.90
C VAL A 130 0.36 9.45 7.14
N SER A 131 0.37 9.50 5.82
CA SER A 131 -0.77 9.08 4.99
C SER A 131 -1.07 7.58 5.10
N PRO A 132 -0.09 6.66 5.06
CA PRO A 132 -0.32 5.24 5.36
C PRO A 132 -0.93 5.01 6.76
N HIS A 133 -0.47 5.74 7.77
CA HIS A 133 -1.03 5.65 9.13
C HIS A 133 -2.48 6.13 9.18
N VAL A 134 -2.79 7.27 8.56
CA VAL A 134 -4.16 7.81 8.47
C VAL A 134 -5.07 6.85 7.69
N PHE A 135 -4.61 6.34 6.55
CA PHE A 135 -5.39 5.42 5.72
C PHE A 135 -5.73 4.13 6.49
N THR A 136 -4.73 3.54 7.14
CA THR A 136 -4.89 2.35 7.98
C THR A 136 -5.86 2.60 9.14
N SER A 137 -5.71 3.74 9.82
CA SER A 137 -6.59 4.11 10.94
C SER A 137 -8.03 4.32 10.48
N SER A 138 -8.24 4.93 9.31
CA SER A 138 -9.56 5.12 8.71
C SER A 138 -10.23 3.81 8.30
N LEU A 139 -9.45 2.80 7.88
CA LEU A 139 -9.94 1.46 7.53
C LEU A 139 -10.08 0.52 8.73
N MET A 140 -9.60 0.92 9.90
CA MET A 140 -9.53 0.06 11.08
C MET A 140 -10.87 -0.54 11.52
N PRO A 141 -12.00 0.21 11.50
CA PRO A 141 -13.30 -0.39 11.81
C PRO A 141 -13.64 -1.58 10.91
N LEU A 142 -13.35 -1.48 9.60
CA LEU A 142 -13.63 -2.55 8.63
C LEU A 142 -12.66 -3.74 8.78
N LEU A 143 -11.37 -3.47 9.00
CA LEU A 143 -10.36 -4.50 9.26
C LEU A 143 -10.71 -5.31 10.51
N LEU A 144 -11.06 -4.64 11.61
CA LEU A 144 -11.46 -5.28 12.86
C LEU A 144 -12.79 -6.04 12.72
N SER A 145 -13.77 -5.47 12.01
CA SER A 145 -15.03 -6.14 11.69
C SER A 145 -14.79 -7.40 10.85
N THR A 146 -13.90 -7.35 9.87
CA THR A 146 -13.53 -8.52 9.07
C THR A 146 -12.90 -9.59 9.95
N ALA A 147 -11.93 -9.21 10.78
CA ALA A 147 -11.23 -10.13 11.67
C ALA A 147 -12.16 -10.82 12.68
N SER A 148 -13.18 -10.12 13.18
CA SER A 148 -14.13 -10.68 14.15
C SER A 148 -15.07 -11.73 13.56
N THR A 149 -15.25 -11.76 12.23
CA THR A 149 -16.08 -12.76 11.54
C THR A 149 -15.35 -14.06 11.21
N LEU A 150 -14.05 -14.16 11.54
CA LEU A 150 -13.18 -15.25 11.13
C LEU A 150 -12.78 -16.10 12.33
N ASP A 151 -12.80 -17.42 12.16
CA ASP A 151 -12.35 -18.37 13.18
C ASP A 151 -10.81 -18.38 13.36
N THR A 152 -10.08 -17.82 12.38
CA THR A 152 -8.62 -17.81 12.29
C THR A 152 -8.08 -16.39 12.39
N LYS A 153 -7.04 -16.17 13.21
CA LYS A 153 -6.46 -14.84 13.47
C LYS A 153 -5.47 -14.38 12.39
N ASP A 154 -5.19 -15.22 11.42
CA ASP A 154 -4.07 -15.16 10.48
C ASP A 154 -4.49 -14.71 9.07
N ARG A 155 -5.76 -14.34 8.90
CA ARG A 155 -6.30 -13.89 7.61
C ARG A 155 -6.20 -12.38 7.39
N VAL A 156 -6.60 -11.56 8.36
CA VAL A 156 -6.54 -10.09 8.22
C VAL A 156 -5.12 -9.60 8.49
N ARG A 157 -4.52 -8.90 7.52
CA ARG A 157 -3.12 -8.44 7.60
C ARG A 157 -2.95 -7.02 7.07
N ILE A 158 -2.04 -6.29 7.72
CA ILE A 158 -1.59 -4.97 7.30
C ILE A 158 -0.08 -5.06 7.11
N VAL A 159 0.39 -4.72 5.92
CA VAL A 159 1.81 -4.76 5.55
C VAL A 159 2.25 -3.35 5.21
N HIS A 160 3.33 -2.91 5.83
CA HIS A 160 4.03 -1.68 5.46
C HIS A 160 5.30 -2.04 4.72
N VAL A 161 5.40 -1.65 3.45
CA VAL A 161 6.64 -1.79 2.69
C VAL A 161 7.55 -0.65 3.12
N SER A 162 8.58 -0.99 3.90
CA SER A 162 9.61 -0.06 4.35
C SER A 162 10.83 -0.16 3.42
N SER A 163 12.03 0.01 3.97
CA SER A 163 13.29 -0.12 3.27
C SER A 163 14.42 -0.35 4.27
N ASP A 164 15.50 -1.01 3.85
CA ASP A 164 16.75 -1.04 4.62
C ASP A 164 17.30 0.36 4.91
N ALA A 165 16.89 1.37 4.13
CA ALA A 165 17.16 2.77 4.41
C ALA A 165 16.72 3.21 5.82
N ALA A 166 15.72 2.54 6.40
CA ALA A 166 15.26 2.80 7.77
C ALA A 166 16.37 2.55 8.83
N PHE A 167 17.35 1.70 8.54
CA PHE A 167 18.47 1.40 9.45
C PHE A 167 19.59 2.45 9.42
N PHE A 168 19.57 3.40 8.47
CA PHE A 168 20.56 4.48 8.37
C PHE A 168 20.03 5.83 8.88
N GLY A 169 18.78 5.88 9.34
CA GLY A 169 18.16 7.06 9.92
C GLY A 169 18.53 7.27 11.40
N PRO A 170 18.17 8.43 11.98
CA PRO A 170 18.31 8.66 13.43
C PRO A 170 17.45 7.67 14.24
N ASP A 171 17.92 7.29 15.44
CA ASP A 171 17.26 6.31 16.32
C ASP A 171 15.85 6.70 16.78
N THR A 172 15.49 7.98 16.66
CA THR A 172 14.18 8.51 17.06
C THR A 172 13.69 9.54 16.05
N VAL A 173 12.36 9.64 15.97
CA VAL A 173 11.68 10.74 15.28
C VAL A 173 12.02 12.07 15.96
N GLN A 174 12.35 13.08 15.17
CA GLN A 174 12.55 14.45 15.63
C GLN A 174 11.21 15.17 15.81
N TRP A 175 10.51 14.89 16.91
CA TRP A 175 9.16 15.41 17.15
C TRP A 175 9.03 16.93 17.18
N ASN A 176 10.11 17.64 17.49
CA ASN A 176 10.13 19.10 17.49
C ASN A 176 10.19 19.72 16.08
N ASP A 177 10.53 18.92 15.06
CA ASP A 177 10.63 19.33 13.66
C ASP A 177 10.32 18.15 12.74
N VAL A 178 9.07 17.69 12.77
CA VAL A 178 8.60 16.56 11.95
C VAL A 178 8.70 16.82 10.44
N ASN A 179 8.80 18.09 10.05
CA ASN A 179 8.97 18.51 8.67
C ASN A 179 10.44 18.60 8.25
N MET A 180 11.38 18.27 9.14
CA MET A 180 12.80 18.24 8.83
C MET A 180 13.32 19.59 8.29
N THR A 181 12.69 20.70 8.68
CA THR A 181 12.99 22.06 8.19
C THR A 181 14.39 22.54 8.57
N SER A 182 14.93 22.00 9.67
CA SER A 182 16.26 22.28 10.19
C SER A 182 17.35 21.36 9.63
N THR A 183 16.96 20.24 9.04
CA THR A 183 17.85 19.27 8.37
C THR A 183 17.93 19.58 6.89
N LYS A 184 19.05 20.15 6.45
CA LYS A 184 19.39 20.18 5.01
C LYS A 184 19.56 18.74 4.55
N GLY A 185 18.76 18.32 3.57
CA GLY A 185 18.61 16.92 3.19
C GLY A 185 19.94 16.21 2.97
N VAL A 186 20.17 15.13 3.71
CA VAL A 186 21.38 14.29 3.59
C VAL A 186 21.46 13.58 2.22
N MET A 187 20.38 13.67 1.43
CA MET A 187 20.27 13.14 0.06
C MET A 187 19.77 14.20 -0.95
N GLU A 188 20.14 15.47 -0.80
CA GLU A 188 20.22 16.34 -1.99
C GLU A 188 21.33 15.77 -2.88
N LEU A 189 20.96 14.91 -3.83
CA LEU A 189 21.82 14.61 -4.97
C LEU A 189 21.94 15.91 -5.77
N TRP A 190 23.01 16.65 -5.48
CA TRP A 190 23.66 17.73 -6.23
C TRP A 190 22.83 18.46 -7.29
#